data_AF-X1P9G5-F1
#
_entry.id   AF-X1P9G5-F1
#
_cell.length_a   1.000
_cell.length_b   1.000
_cell.length_c   1.000
_cell.angle_alpha   90.00
_cell.angle_beta   90.00
_cell.angle_gamma   90.00
#
_symmetry.space_group_name_H-M   'P 1'
#
loop_
_entity.id
_entity.type
_entity.pdbx_description
1 polymer ?
#
loop_
_entity_poly.entity_id
_entity_poly.type
_entity_poly.pdbx_seq_one_letter_code
_entity_poly.pdbx_strand_id
1 'polypeptide(L)'
;INAGQEKSTELHWYDAEGDYIDSWSLIAANAVPWGITTDGTNIWVVDTGTDKVYKYDMDGTDVGSWELEDENHNCHRINPSTKLH
;
A
#
# COMPACT_ATOMS: atom_id res chain seq x y z
N ILE A 1 -14.49 8.87 2.05
CA ILE A 1 -13.21 9.49 1.60
C ILE A 1 -13.36 11.00 1.78
N ASN A 2 -12.45 11.63 2.52
CA ASN A 2 -12.50 13.09 2.74
C ASN A 2 -11.82 13.81 1.58
N ALA A 3 -12.34 14.98 1.20
CA ALA A 3 -11.71 15.83 0.19
C ALA A 3 -10.31 16.24 0.66
N GLY A 4 -9.28 15.92 -0.12
CA GLY A 4 -7.87 16.21 0.19
C GLY A 4 -6.98 14.99 0.39
N GLN A 5 -7.53 13.77 0.47
CA GLN A 5 -6.73 12.54 0.30
C GLN A 5 -6.82 12.09 -1.16
N GLU A 6 -5.83 12.46 -1.96
CA GLU A 6 -5.63 11.83 -3.26
C GLU A 6 -4.95 10.47 -3.03
N LYS A 7 -5.62 9.39 -3.43
CA LYS A 7 -5.01 8.07 -3.47
C LYS A 7 -4.04 8.05 -4.64
N SER A 8 -2.77 8.32 -4.38
CA SER A 8 -1.74 8.20 -5.39
C SER A 8 -1.42 6.73 -5.61
N THR A 9 -1.43 6.30 -6.87
CA THR A 9 -0.85 5.01 -7.29
C THR A 9 0.63 5.17 -7.63
N GLU A 10 1.25 6.28 -7.22
CA GLU A 10 2.66 6.58 -7.40
C GLU A 10 3.34 6.77 -6.05
N LEU A 11 4.55 6.24 -5.94
CA LEU A 11 5.46 6.48 -4.83
C LEU A 11 6.52 7.50 -5.25
N HIS A 12 6.64 8.55 -4.45
CA HIS A 12 7.53 9.68 -4.70
C HIS A 12 8.63 9.70 -3.64
N TRP A 13 9.85 9.96 -4.09
CA TRP A 13 11.04 10.00 -3.26
C TRP A 13 11.58 11.41 -3.15
N TYR A 14 11.97 11.76 -1.93
CA TYR A 14 12.58 13.04 -1.60
C TYR A 14 13.83 12.78 -0.77
N ASP A 15 14.83 13.65 -0.87
CA ASP A 15 15.99 13.60 0.02
C ASP A 15 15.65 14.16 1.41
N ALA A 16 16.65 14.23 2.29
CA ALA A 16 16.46 14.71 3.66
C ALA A 16 16.16 16.22 3.72
N GLU A 17 16.54 16.94 2.68
CA GLU A 17 16.30 18.36 2.48
C GLU A 17 14.91 18.64 1.87
N GLY A 18 14.25 17.60 1.35
CA GLY A 18 12.92 17.66 0.74
C GLY A 18 12.94 17.89 -0.77
N ASP A 19 14.10 17.79 -1.41
CA ASP A 19 14.22 17.87 -2.86
C ASP A 19 13.74 16.56 -3.50
N TYR A 20 12.99 16.68 -4.59
CA TYR A 20 12.47 15.54 -5.33
C TYR A 20 13.61 14.75 -5.99
N ILE A 21 13.63 13.44 -5.75
CA ILE A 21 14.60 12.50 -6.33
C ILE A 21 14.00 11.81 -7.56
N ASP A 22 12.93 11.04 -7.34
CA ASP A 22 12.29 10.23 -8.38
C ASP A 22 10.88 9.76 -7.98
N SER A 23 10.15 9.17 -8.93
CA SER A 23 8.86 8.53 -8.69
C SER A 23 8.64 7.31 -9.55
N TRP A 24 7.78 6.42 -9.05
CA TRP A 24 7.38 5.23 -9.78
C TRP A 24 5.95 4.84 -9.44
N SER A 25 5.29 4.19 -10.41
CA SER A 25 3.92 3.70 -10.25
C SER A 25 3.88 2.33 -9.56
N LEU A 26 2.90 2.14 -8.70
CA LEU A 26 2.50 0.83 -8.19
C LEU A 26 1.97 -0.04 -9.34
N ILE A 27 2.08 -1.36 -9.18
CA ILE A 27 1.45 -2.27 -10.15
C ILE A 27 -0.07 -2.12 -10.14
N ALA A 28 -0.72 -2.36 -11.27
CA ALA A 28 -2.16 -2.15 -11.44
C ALA A 28 -3.05 -2.95 -10.48
N ALA A 29 -2.54 -4.06 -9.92
CA ALA A 29 -3.27 -4.84 -8.91
C ALA A 29 -3.34 -4.13 -7.53
N ASN A 30 -2.37 -3.25 -7.25
CA ASN A 30 -2.32 -2.41 -6.06
C ASN A 30 -2.98 -1.04 -6.35
N ALA A 31 -4.29 -1.07 -6.62
CA ALA A 31 -5.06 0.07 -7.12
C ALA A 31 -5.72 0.91 -6.02
N VAL A 32 -5.83 0.38 -4.80
CA VAL A 32 -6.43 1.06 -3.64
C VAL A 32 -5.47 1.03 -2.43
N PRO A 33 -4.24 1.57 -2.60
CA PRO A 33 -3.27 1.63 -1.51
C PRO A 33 -3.81 2.51 -0.38
N TRP A 34 -3.56 2.07 0.86
CA TRP A 34 -4.01 2.76 2.07
C TRP A 34 -2.90 3.01 3.08
N GLY A 35 -1.92 2.11 3.15
CA GLY A 35 -0.80 2.22 4.09
C GLY A 35 0.50 1.77 3.44
N ILE A 36 1.61 2.33 3.92
CA ILE A 36 2.96 2.01 3.47
C ILE A 36 3.91 1.90 4.67
N THR A 37 4.86 0.97 4.60
CA THR A 37 5.99 0.88 5.53
C THR A 37 7.24 0.37 4.81
N THR A 38 8.41 0.50 5.43
CA THR A 38 9.69 0.05 4.89
C THR A 38 10.65 -0.35 6.01
N ASP A 39 11.57 -1.27 5.70
CA ASP A 39 12.68 -1.70 6.56
C ASP A 39 14.02 -1.09 6.10
N GLY A 40 14.00 -0.22 5.09
CA GLY A 40 15.19 0.35 4.44
C GLY A 40 15.74 -0.48 3.28
N THR A 41 15.20 -1.68 3.03
CA THR A 41 15.56 -2.56 1.89
C THR A 41 14.37 -2.85 0.99
N ASN A 42 13.16 -2.90 1.56
CA ASN A 42 11.93 -3.21 0.87
C ASN A 42 10.83 -2.25 1.30
N ILE A 43 9.80 -2.15 0.47
CA ILE A 43 8.60 -1.37 0.72
C ILE A 43 7.41 -2.32 0.74
N TRP A 44 6.52 -2.15 1.71
CA TRP A 44 5.24 -2.85 1.75
C TRP A 44 4.10 -1.86 1.66
N VAL A 45 3.18 -2.14 0.74
CA VAL A 45 1.98 -1.34 0.51
C VAL A 45 0.76 -2.21 0.76
N VAL A 46 -0.13 -1.74 1.63
CA VAL A 46 -1.40 -2.41 1.93
C VAL A 46 -2.48 -1.86 1.00
N ASP A 47 -3.14 -2.76 0.27
CA ASP A 47 -4.26 -2.47 -0.61
C ASP A 47 -5.57 -2.96 0.02
N THR A 48 -6.50 -2.02 0.22
CA THR A 48 -7.79 -2.28 0.88
C THR A 48 -8.89 -2.72 -0.08
N GLY A 49 -8.68 -2.62 -1.40
CA GLY A 49 -9.62 -3.09 -2.40
C GLY A 49 -9.45 -4.58 -2.69
N THR A 50 -8.24 -5.10 -2.51
CA THR A 50 -7.87 -6.50 -2.76
C THR A 50 -7.58 -7.29 -1.49
N ASP A 51 -7.57 -6.65 -0.31
CA ASP A 51 -7.20 -7.24 0.98
C ASP A 51 -5.78 -7.88 0.94
N LYS A 52 -4.83 -7.20 0.28
CA LYS A 52 -3.45 -7.70 0.06
C LYS A 52 -2.39 -6.74 0.57
N VAL A 53 -1.22 -7.33 0.84
CA VAL A 53 0.04 -6.60 0.96
C VAL A 53 0.87 -6.87 -0.27
N TYR A 54 1.34 -5.81 -0.91
CA TYR A 54 2.30 -5.85 -2.01
C TYR A 54 3.67 -5.45 -1.49
N LYS A 55 4.72 -6.13 -1.96
CA LYS A 55 6.11 -5.82 -1.63
C LYS A 55 6.86 -5.39 -2.87
N TYR A 56 7.67 -4.35 -2.70
CA TYR A 56 8.51 -3.77 -3.72
C TYR A 56 9.95 -3.65 -3.22
N ASP A 57 10.91 -3.69 -4.12
CA ASP A 57 12.26 -3.21 -3.87
C ASP A 57 12.27 -1.67 -3.79
N MET A 58 13.35 -1.08 -3.26
CA MET A 58 13.45 0.39 -3.11
C MET A 58 13.45 1.15 -4.45
N ASP A 59 13.73 0.47 -5.56
CA ASP A 59 13.64 1.03 -6.91
C ASP A 59 12.23 0.93 -7.54
N GLY A 60 11.25 0.37 -6.79
CA GLY A 60 9.88 0.20 -7.24
C GLY A 60 9.58 -1.09 -7.98
N THR A 61 10.55 -2.00 -8.11
CA THR A 61 10.33 -3.32 -8.71
C THR A 61 9.39 -4.15 -7.84
N ASP A 62 8.34 -4.72 -8.45
CA ASP A 62 7.42 -5.65 -7.76
C ASP A 62 8.15 -6.95 -7.39
N VAL A 63 8.10 -7.31 -6.11
CA VAL A 63 8.70 -8.54 -5.56
C VAL A 63 7.62 -9.61 -5.35
N GLY A 64 6.39 -9.20 -5.06
CA GLY A 64 5.24 -10.09 -4.93
C GLY A 64 4.16 -9.57 -3.99
N SER A 65 3.13 -10.40 -3.76
CA SER A 65 1.99 -10.06 -2.90
C SER A 65 1.48 -11.25 -2.10
N TRP A 66 0.84 -10.94 -0.96
CA TRP A 66 0.21 -11.92 -0.07
C TRP A 66 -1.14 -11.39 0.40
N GLU A 67 -2.08 -12.30 0.65
CA GLU A 67 -3.35 -11.97 1.31
C GLU A 67 -3.06 -11.45 2.73
N LEU A 68 -3.81 -10.44 3.18
CA LEU A 68 -3.86 -10.10 4.59
C LEU A 68 -4.49 -11.27 5.34
N GLU A 69 -3.79 -11.80 6.35
CA GLU A 69 -4.41 -12.81 7.20
C GLU A 69 -5.59 -12.24 7.98
N ASP A 70 -6.54 -13.13 8.31
CA ASP A 70 -7.86 -12.77 8.81
C ASP A 70 -7.84 -11.87 10.07
N GLU A 71 -6.76 -11.97 10.84
CA GLU A 71 -6.49 -11.26 12.08
C GLU A 71 -5.85 -9.87 11.88
N ASN A 72 -5.23 -9.61 10.73
CA ASN A 72 -4.63 -8.32 10.35
C ASN A 72 -5.59 -7.42 9.55
N HIS A 73 -6.80 -7.91 9.23
CA HIS A 73 -7.90 -7.14 8.64
C HIS A 73 -8.42 -5.98 9.53
N ASN A 74 -8.00 -5.95 10.79
CA ASN A 74 -8.58 -5.09 11.81
C ASN A 74 -8.10 -3.64 11.76
N CYS A 75 -7.17 -3.29 10.85
CA CYS A 75 -6.84 -1.88 10.63
C CYS A 75 -7.97 -1.12 9.92
N HIS A 76 -8.97 -1.80 9.31
CA HIS A 76 -10.15 -1.09 8.78
C HIS A 76 -11.48 -1.85 8.60
N ARG A 77 -11.62 -3.17 8.86
CA ARG A 77 -12.93 -3.85 8.69
C ARG A 77 -13.94 -3.54 9.81
N ILE A 78 -14.38 -2.30 9.94
CA ILE A 78 -15.74 -1.97 10.40
C ILE A 78 -16.67 -2.02 9.17
N ASN A 79 -16.94 -3.24 8.68
CA ASN A 79 -18.12 -3.48 7.84
C ASN A 79 -18.82 -4.73 8.39
N PRO A 80 -19.93 -4.60 9.14
CA PRO A 80 -20.49 -5.69 9.95
C PRO A 80 -21.29 -6.72 9.13
N SER A 81 -20.91 -6.97 7.88
CA SER A 81 -21.73 -7.76 6.96
C SER A 81 -20.90 -8.77 6.16
N THR A 82 -20.22 -9.70 6.84
CA THR A 82 -20.05 -11.11 6.42
C THR A 82 -19.11 -11.87 7.36
N LYS A 83 -19.66 -12.45 8.42
CA LYS A 83 -19.24 -13.79 8.88
C LYS A 83 -20.50 -14.59 9.21
N LEU A 84 -21.01 -15.31 8.21
CA LEU A 84 -21.91 -16.44 8.43
C LEU A 84 -21.19 -17.67 7.92
N HIS A 85 -20.43 -18.32 8.81
CA HIS A 85 -20.12 -19.75 8.79
C HIS A 85 -20.13 -20.22 10.24
#